data_AF-A0AA51I7Z7-F1
#
_entry.id   AF-A0AA51I7Z7-F1
#
_cell.length_a   1.000
_cell.length_b   1.000
_cell.length_c   1.000
_cell.angle_alpha   90.00
_cell.angle_beta   90.00
_cell.angle_gamma   90.00
#
_symmetry.space_group_name_H-M   'P 1'
#
loop_
_entity.id
_entity.type
_entity.pdbx_description
1 polymer ?
#
loop_
_entity_poly.entity_id
_entity_poly.type
_entity_poly.pdbx_seq_one_letter_code
_entity_poly.pdbx_strand_id
1 'polypeptide(L)'
;ILQWTIIASFLYAEIAFVLLLTLPIASPSRWNKFFKSKFLAYVSGQASIYFLILIGVLVLCLLDAIREMQKYSNIEATDHQHLDAEMQGNMRLFRAQRNFYISGISLFLLIVIRRLIQMISELAMLLAQSEANFRQAQSATVTAKTLLQKQGDVDESSKKEIEELKSQVKELEKELAKEKKDKEAVKSQAESLNREYDRLAEEHSKLQKGVTVGGGDKK
;
A
#
# COMPACT_ATOMS: atom_id res chain seq x y z
N ILE A 1 33.28 -19.59 -41.76
CA ILE A 1 34.07 -19.31 -40.54
C ILE A 1 33.43 -18.18 -39.74
N LEU A 2 33.14 -17.03 -40.36
CA LEU A 2 32.56 -15.85 -39.69
C LEU A 2 31.23 -16.11 -38.95
N GLN A 3 30.31 -16.88 -39.53
CA GLN A 3 29.02 -17.21 -38.91
C GLN A 3 29.22 -17.95 -37.57
N TRP A 4 30.01 -19.02 -37.57
CA TRP A 4 30.25 -19.84 -36.37
C TRP A 4 31.03 -19.10 -35.29
N THR A 5 31.91 -18.15 -35.65
CA THR A 5 32.56 -17.27 -34.68
C THR A 5 31.58 -16.29 -34.04
N ILE A 6 30.60 -15.78 -34.79
CA ILE A 6 29.56 -14.91 -34.24
C ILE A 6 28.68 -15.69 -33.26
N ILE A 7 28.22 -16.89 -33.62
CA ILE A 7 27.40 -17.73 -32.74
C ILE A 7 28.19 -18.12 -31.48
N ALA A 8 29.48 -18.46 -31.61
CA ALA A 8 30.33 -18.74 -30.46
C ALA A 8 30.51 -17.50 -29.56
N SER A 9 30.68 -16.30 -30.13
CA SER A 9 30.75 -15.06 -29.35
C SER A 9 29.45 -14.78 -28.60
N PHE A 10 28.31 -15.07 -29.23
CA PHE A 10 27.00 -14.96 -28.63
C PHE A 10 26.85 -15.93 -27.45
N LEU A 11 27.23 -17.20 -27.64
CA LEU A 11 27.26 -18.20 -26.57
C LEU A 11 28.08 -17.74 -25.35
N TYR A 12 29.29 -17.20 -25.58
CA TYR A 12 30.12 -16.71 -24.48
C TYR A 12 29.48 -15.53 -23.75
N ALA A 13 28.80 -14.63 -24.48
CA ALA A 13 28.03 -13.55 -23.87
C ALA A 13 26.86 -14.09 -23.04
N GLU A 14 26.15 -15.12 -23.51
CA GLU A 14 25.07 -15.77 -22.77
C GLU A 14 25.57 -16.42 -21.48
N ILE A 15 26.68 -17.17 -21.55
CA ILE A 15 27.30 -17.79 -20.37
C ILE A 15 27.69 -16.72 -19.35
N ALA A 16 28.37 -15.66 -19.80
CA ALA A 16 28.76 -14.55 -18.93
C ALA A 16 27.53 -13.88 -18.30
N PHE A 17 26.45 -13.70 -19.06
CA PHE A 17 25.22 -13.10 -18.59
C PHE A 17 24.48 -14.00 -17.57
N VAL A 18 24.40 -15.32 -17.81
CA VAL A 18 23.83 -16.27 -16.85
C VAL A 18 24.65 -16.28 -15.56
N LEU A 19 25.98 -16.36 -15.64
CA LEU A 19 26.84 -16.31 -14.46
C LEU A 19 26.65 -14.99 -13.68
N LEU A 20 26.56 -13.87 -14.38
CA LEU A 20 26.30 -12.56 -13.77
C LEU A 20 24.95 -12.51 -13.04
N LEU A 21 23.91 -13.15 -13.61
CA LEU A 21 22.57 -13.19 -13.02
C LEU A 21 22.42 -14.20 -11.87
N THR A 22 23.16 -15.30 -11.90
CA THR A 22 23.09 -16.34 -10.86
C THR A 22 23.96 -16.03 -9.64
N LEU A 23 25.01 -15.22 -9.82
CA LEU A 23 25.86 -14.81 -8.70
C LEU A 23 25.08 -13.87 -7.75
N PRO A 24 25.28 -14.02 -6.42
CA PRO A 24 24.63 -13.18 -5.40
C PRO A 24 25.20 -11.75 -5.32
N ILE A 25 25.71 -11.21 -6.43
CA ILE A 25 26.36 -9.90 -6.50
C ILE A 25 25.33 -8.76 -6.43
N ALA A 26 24.14 -8.97 -6.99
CA ALA A 26 23.11 -7.93 -7.07
C ALA A 26 21.74 -8.43 -6.61
N SER A 27 21.06 -7.63 -5.79
CA SER A 27 19.72 -7.97 -5.31
C SER A 27 18.69 -7.94 -6.44
N PRO A 28 17.61 -8.75 -6.36
CA PRO A 28 16.55 -8.79 -7.37
C PRO A 28 15.98 -7.40 -7.69
N SER A 29 15.87 -6.53 -6.70
CA SER A 29 15.38 -5.16 -6.87
C SER A 29 16.29 -4.29 -7.73
N ARG A 30 17.62 -4.47 -7.68
CA ARG A 30 18.57 -3.74 -8.54
C ARG A 30 18.45 -4.22 -9.99
N TRP A 31 18.40 -5.52 -10.19
CA TRP A 31 18.18 -6.13 -11.51
C TRP A 31 16.84 -5.70 -12.12
N ASN A 32 15.76 -5.71 -11.34
CA ASN A 32 14.45 -5.27 -11.82
C ASN A 32 14.43 -3.77 -12.18
N LYS A 33 15.12 -2.91 -11.43
CA LYS A 33 15.29 -1.50 -11.81
C LYS A 33 16.09 -1.34 -13.10
N PHE A 34 17.13 -2.15 -13.30
CA PHE A 34 17.89 -2.17 -14.54
C PHE A 34 17.01 -2.63 -15.71
N PHE A 35 16.33 -3.78 -15.59
CA PHE A 35 15.43 -4.33 -16.62
C PHE A 35 14.23 -3.44 -16.94
N LYS A 36 13.71 -2.68 -15.97
CA LYS A 36 12.60 -1.72 -16.17
C LYS A 36 13.05 -0.30 -16.49
N SER A 37 14.35 -0.06 -16.69
CA SER A 37 14.85 1.25 -17.11
C SER A 37 14.20 1.67 -18.44
N LYS A 38 13.98 2.97 -18.64
CA LYS A 38 13.33 3.52 -19.86
C LYS A 38 13.95 3.00 -21.16
N PHE A 39 15.25 2.75 -21.15
CA PHE A 39 15.99 2.14 -22.25
C PHE A 39 15.53 0.71 -22.54
N LEU A 40 15.47 -0.15 -21.53
CA LEU A 40 15.04 -1.54 -21.67
C LEU A 40 13.53 -1.69 -21.88
N ALA A 41 12.71 -0.77 -21.36
CA ALA A 41 11.27 -0.75 -21.60
C ALA A 41 10.96 -0.47 -23.09
N TYR A 42 11.66 0.47 -23.73
CA TYR A 42 11.57 0.71 -25.17
C TYR A 42 12.01 -0.52 -25.98
N VAL A 43 13.08 -1.18 -25.55
CA VAL A 43 13.58 -2.42 -26.17
C VAL A 43 12.59 -3.56 -25.98
N SER A 44 11.92 -3.68 -24.84
CA SER A 44 11.03 -4.81 -24.50
C SER A 44 9.84 -4.98 -25.47
N GLY A 45 9.30 -3.89 -26.00
CA GLY A 45 8.19 -3.91 -26.96
C GLY A 45 8.55 -4.59 -28.28
N GLN A 46 9.81 -4.44 -28.72
CA GLN A 46 10.34 -5.06 -29.93
C GLN A 46 11.18 -6.32 -29.62
N ALA A 47 11.64 -6.49 -28.38
CA ALA A 47 12.50 -7.58 -27.96
C ALA A 47 11.85 -8.95 -28.15
N SER A 48 10.52 -9.05 -28.00
CA SER A 48 9.81 -10.31 -28.22
C SER A 48 9.96 -10.79 -29.68
N ILE A 49 9.87 -9.87 -30.65
CA ILE A 49 10.03 -10.17 -32.07
C ILE A 49 11.49 -10.51 -32.37
N TYR A 50 12.44 -9.69 -31.91
CA TYR A 50 13.88 -9.96 -32.08
C TYR A 50 14.29 -11.29 -31.45
N PHE A 51 13.74 -11.63 -30.28
CA PHE A 51 13.98 -12.89 -29.60
C PHE A 51 13.45 -14.09 -30.39
N LEU A 52 12.26 -13.97 -30.99
CA LEU A 52 11.69 -15.03 -31.82
C LEU A 52 12.50 -15.22 -33.12
N ILE A 53 12.93 -14.14 -33.76
CA ILE A 53 13.82 -14.19 -34.93
C ILE A 53 15.15 -14.85 -34.55
N LEU A 54 15.74 -14.46 -33.42
CA LEU A 54 17.01 -15.03 -32.92
C LEU A 54 16.90 -16.52 -32.64
N ILE A 55 15.80 -16.97 -32.02
CA ILE A 55 15.48 -18.40 -31.87
C ILE A 55 15.41 -19.07 -33.24
N GLY A 56 14.69 -18.47 -34.19
CA GLY A 56 14.59 -19.01 -35.55
C GLY A 56 15.96 -19.19 -36.20
N VAL A 57 16.84 -18.20 -36.09
CA VAL A 57 18.22 -18.27 -36.61
C VAL A 57 19.03 -19.37 -35.92
N LEU A 58 18.96 -19.50 -34.59
CA LEU A 58 19.67 -20.54 -33.85
C LEU A 58 19.15 -21.95 -34.19
N VAL A 59 17.84 -22.12 -34.36
CA VAL A 59 17.24 -23.38 -34.81
C VAL A 59 17.69 -23.73 -36.22
N LEU A 60 17.72 -22.77 -37.15
CA LEU A 60 18.25 -23.01 -38.49
C LEU A 60 19.72 -23.41 -38.47
N CYS A 61 20.55 -22.76 -37.64
CA CYS A 61 21.95 -23.14 -37.46
C CYS A 61 22.11 -24.54 -36.85
N LEU A 62 21.22 -24.92 -35.92
CA LEU A 62 21.20 -26.24 -35.32
C LEU A 62 20.84 -27.31 -36.37
N LEU A 63 19.81 -27.06 -37.19
CA LEU A 63 19.40 -27.94 -38.27
C LEU A 63 20.48 -28.07 -39.35
N ASP A 64 21.17 -26.98 -39.68
CA ASP A 64 22.31 -26.99 -40.60
C ASP A 64 23.46 -27.86 -40.06
N ALA A 65 23.81 -27.71 -38.78
CA ALA A 65 24.82 -28.55 -38.13
C ALA A 65 24.42 -30.03 -38.06
N ILE A 66 23.15 -30.35 -37.80
CA ILE A 66 22.63 -31.73 -37.84
C ILE A 66 22.73 -32.31 -39.25
N ARG A 67 22.33 -31.54 -40.26
CA ARG A 67 22.42 -31.95 -41.66
C ARG A 67 23.86 -32.21 -42.08
N GLU A 68 24.79 -31.32 -41.71
CA GLU A 68 26.23 -31.53 -41.95
C GLU A 68 26.74 -32.78 -41.24
N MET A 69 26.37 -32.98 -39.97
CA MET A 69 26.79 -34.16 -39.20
C MET A 69 26.30 -35.47 -39.85
N GLN A 70 25.04 -35.52 -40.28
CA GLN A 70 24.49 -36.68 -40.99
C GLN A 70 25.15 -36.89 -42.37
N LYS A 71 25.40 -35.79 -43.10
CA LYS A 71 26.04 -35.85 -44.42
C LYS A 71 27.46 -36.40 -44.35
N TYR A 72 28.25 -35.97 -43.37
CA TYR A 72 29.64 -36.40 -43.23
C TYR A 72 29.81 -37.70 -42.43
N SER A 73 28.77 -38.18 -41.75
CA SER A 73 28.77 -39.48 -41.03
C SER A 73 28.59 -40.69 -41.95
N ASN A 74 28.00 -40.52 -43.14
CA ASN A 74 27.62 -41.62 -44.05
C ASN A 74 28.46 -41.66 -45.34
N ILE A 75 29.61 -40.97 -45.39
CA ILE A 75 30.50 -41.02 -46.55
C ILE A 75 31.24 -42.37 -46.50
N GLU A 76 30.73 -43.38 -47.20
CA GLU A 76 31.42 -44.66 -47.41
C GLU A 76 32.64 -44.46 -48.33
N ALA A 77 33.78 -44.94 -47.86
CA ALA A 77 35.06 -44.87 -48.55
C ALA A 77 35.01 -45.64 -49.87
N THR A 78 35.10 -44.93 -51.00
CA THR A 78 35.33 -45.56 -52.30
C THR A 78 36.81 -45.49 -52.66
N ASP A 79 37.29 -46.56 -53.28
CA ASP A 79 38.66 -47.07 -53.33
C ASP A 79 39.76 -46.07 -53.78
N HIS A 80 40.92 -46.17 -53.13
CA HIS A 80 42.24 -45.59 -53.48
C HIS A 80 42.58 -44.08 -53.30
N GLN A 81 41.66 -43.17 -52.92
CA GLN A 81 42.01 -41.83 -52.34
C GLN A 81 41.90 -41.79 -50.80
N HIS A 82 42.09 -42.96 -50.20
CA HIS A 82 41.52 -43.44 -48.94
C HIS A 82 41.82 -42.57 -47.70
N LEU A 83 43.07 -42.24 -47.39
CA LEU A 83 43.36 -41.54 -46.11
C LEU A 83 43.04 -40.04 -46.14
N ASP A 84 43.37 -39.33 -47.21
CA ASP A 84 43.20 -37.87 -47.24
C ASP A 84 41.72 -37.47 -47.33
N ALA A 85 40.91 -38.24 -48.08
CA ALA A 85 39.47 -38.00 -48.18
C ALA A 85 38.74 -38.36 -46.88
N GLU A 86 39.11 -39.46 -46.23
CA GLU A 86 38.58 -39.87 -44.93
C GLU A 86 38.98 -38.87 -43.82
N MET A 87 40.25 -38.43 -43.80
CA MET A 87 40.73 -37.44 -42.84
C MET A 87 40.03 -36.09 -43.02
N GLN A 88 39.76 -35.66 -44.26
CA GLN A 88 38.96 -34.45 -44.52
C GLN A 88 37.49 -34.61 -44.13
N GLY A 89 36.90 -35.80 -44.33
CA GLY A 89 35.54 -36.13 -43.89
C GLY A 89 35.41 -36.06 -42.37
N ASN A 90 36.30 -36.72 -41.65
CA ASN A 90 36.37 -36.72 -40.19
C ASN A 90 36.56 -35.29 -39.63
N MET A 91 37.44 -34.48 -40.24
CA MET A 91 37.65 -33.09 -39.83
C MET A 91 36.38 -32.23 -40.00
N ARG A 92 35.60 -32.46 -41.06
CA ARG A 92 34.31 -31.76 -41.28
C ARG A 92 33.24 -32.26 -40.32
N LEU A 93 33.23 -33.55 -40.00
CA LEU A 93 32.34 -34.13 -38.99
C LEU A 93 32.59 -33.52 -37.59
N PHE A 94 33.85 -33.44 -37.14
CA PHE A 94 34.19 -32.80 -35.87
C PHE A 94 33.79 -31.31 -35.83
N ARG A 95 33.92 -30.61 -36.96
CA ARG A 95 33.45 -29.22 -37.08
C ARG A 95 31.93 -29.13 -36.92
N ALA A 96 31.18 -30.00 -37.59
CA ALA A 96 29.72 -30.05 -37.50
C ALA A 96 29.25 -30.40 -36.07
N GLN A 97 29.92 -31.35 -35.39
CA GLN A 97 29.64 -31.69 -33.99
C GLN A 97 29.85 -30.50 -33.05
N ARG A 98 30.99 -29.78 -33.17
CA ARG A 98 31.24 -28.56 -32.37
C ARG A 98 30.15 -27.51 -32.62
N ASN A 99 29.81 -27.27 -33.88
CA ASN A 99 28.81 -26.31 -34.31
C ASN A 99 27.41 -26.66 -33.76
N PHE A 100 27.07 -27.95 -33.73
CA PHE A 100 25.85 -28.47 -33.11
C PHE A 100 25.80 -28.15 -31.62
N TYR A 101 26.87 -28.43 -30.87
CA TYR A 101 26.94 -28.11 -29.44
C TYR A 101 26.83 -26.61 -29.18
N ILE A 102 27.54 -25.78 -29.96
CA ILE A 102 27.50 -24.33 -29.80
C ILE A 102 26.07 -23.81 -30.01
N SER A 103 25.41 -24.17 -31.12
CA SER A 103 24.04 -23.74 -31.40
C SER A 103 23.03 -24.27 -30.38
N GLY A 104 23.18 -25.54 -29.98
CA GLY A 104 22.26 -26.20 -29.04
C GLY A 104 22.35 -25.61 -27.65
N ILE A 105 23.56 -25.39 -27.13
CA ILE A 105 23.76 -24.74 -25.83
C ILE A 105 23.29 -23.29 -25.89
N SER A 106 23.57 -22.56 -26.98
CA SER A 106 23.11 -21.17 -27.10
C SER A 106 21.58 -21.08 -27.06
N LEU A 107 20.89 -21.95 -27.81
CA LEU A 107 19.43 -22.02 -27.81
C LEU A 107 18.86 -22.31 -26.41
N PHE A 108 19.48 -23.25 -25.69
CA PHE A 108 19.10 -23.57 -24.32
C PHE A 108 19.32 -22.39 -23.37
N LEU A 109 20.51 -21.78 -23.39
CA LEU A 109 20.84 -20.65 -22.53
C LEU A 109 19.96 -19.43 -22.81
N LEU A 110 19.60 -19.18 -24.06
CA LEU A 110 18.68 -18.11 -24.43
C LEU A 110 17.32 -18.25 -23.73
N ILE A 111 16.79 -19.47 -23.68
CA ILE A 111 15.53 -19.78 -22.98
C ILE A 111 15.72 -19.62 -21.46
N VAL A 112 16.82 -20.12 -20.91
CA VAL A 112 17.16 -19.98 -19.48
C VAL A 112 17.26 -18.51 -19.09
N ILE A 113 17.95 -17.68 -19.86
CA ILE A 113 18.09 -16.24 -19.63
C ILE A 113 16.72 -15.58 -19.58
N ARG A 114 15.84 -15.86 -20.56
CA ARG A 114 14.48 -15.32 -20.58
C ARG A 114 13.73 -15.69 -19.30
N ARG A 115 13.81 -16.96 -18.89
CA ARG A 115 13.16 -17.46 -17.67
C ARG A 115 13.72 -16.78 -16.41
N LEU A 116 15.03 -16.61 -16.32
CA LEU A 116 15.70 -15.93 -15.20
C LEU A 116 15.27 -14.47 -15.08
N ILE A 117 15.26 -13.72 -16.19
CA ILE A 117 14.85 -12.30 -16.19
C ILE A 117 13.40 -12.16 -15.70
N GLN A 118 12.49 -13.01 -16.19
CA GLN A 118 11.09 -13.01 -15.76
C GLN A 118 10.98 -13.29 -14.26
N MET A 119 11.62 -14.36 -13.79
CA MET A 119 11.58 -14.77 -12.39
C MET A 119 12.18 -13.70 -11.46
N ILE A 120 13.30 -13.07 -11.82
CA ILE A 120 13.91 -11.99 -11.05
C ILE A 120 12.97 -10.78 -10.97
N SER A 121 12.31 -10.44 -12.08
CA SER A 121 11.36 -9.32 -12.15
C SER A 121 10.13 -9.56 -11.28
N GLU A 122 9.60 -10.79 -11.30
CA GLU A 122 8.49 -11.24 -10.44
C GLU A 122 8.89 -11.21 -8.96
N LEU A 123 10.04 -11.78 -8.60
CA LEU A 123 10.56 -11.74 -7.22
C LEU A 123 10.71 -10.31 -6.70
N ALA A 124 11.26 -9.40 -7.52
CA ALA A 124 11.40 -8.00 -7.13
C ALA A 124 10.05 -7.29 -6.96
N MET A 125 9.06 -7.60 -7.80
CA MET A 125 7.70 -7.08 -7.66
C MET A 125 7.03 -7.61 -6.39
N LEU A 126 7.15 -8.91 -6.11
CA LEU A 126 6.61 -9.55 -4.91
C LEU A 126 7.25 -8.99 -3.64
N LEU A 127 8.57 -8.78 -3.63
CA LEU A 127 9.25 -8.14 -2.50
C LEU A 127 8.73 -6.73 -2.27
N ALA A 128 8.64 -5.91 -3.32
CA ALA A 128 8.10 -4.56 -3.22
C ALA A 128 6.64 -4.53 -2.73
N GLN A 129 5.82 -5.48 -3.20
CA GLN A 129 4.43 -5.64 -2.77
C GLN A 129 4.34 -6.07 -1.30
N SER A 130 5.16 -7.02 -0.87
CA SER A 130 5.20 -7.47 0.53
C SER A 130 5.61 -6.34 1.48
N GLU A 131 6.59 -5.53 1.09
CA GLU A 131 7.04 -4.37 1.87
C GLU A 131 5.95 -3.29 1.94
N ALA A 132 5.27 -3.02 0.82
CA ALA A 132 4.13 -2.10 0.79
C ALA A 132 2.97 -2.60 1.67
N ASN A 133 2.62 -3.89 1.58
CA ASN A 133 1.57 -4.50 2.38
C ASN A 133 1.90 -4.44 3.88
N PHE A 134 3.15 -4.74 4.24
CA PHE A 134 3.61 -4.67 5.63
C PHE A 134 3.54 -3.24 6.18
N ARG A 135 3.98 -2.24 5.40
CA ARG A 135 3.86 -0.82 5.76
C ARG A 135 2.41 -0.37 5.88
N GLN A 136 1.53 -0.83 5.00
CA GLN A 136 0.09 -0.54 5.08
C GLN A 136 -0.54 -1.15 6.33
N ALA A 137 -0.22 -2.40 6.66
CA ALA A 137 -0.69 -3.06 7.88
C ALA A 137 -0.22 -2.31 9.13
N GLN A 138 1.07 -1.95 9.22
CA GLN A 138 1.58 -1.13 10.33
C GLN A 138 0.87 0.23 10.43
N SER A 139 0.69 0.92 9.30
CA SER A 139 0.03 2.22 9.28
C SER A 139 -1.43 2.12 9.74
N ALA A 140 -2.15 1.06 9.32
CA ALA A 140 -3.50 0.78 9.77
C ALA A 140 -3.54 0.47 11.27
N THR A 141 -2.60 -0.30 11.81
CA THR A 141 -2.51 -0.58 13.25
C THR A 141 -2.20 0.67 14.06
N VAL A 142 -1.29 1.53 13.61
CA VAL A 142 -0.99 2.81 14.26
C VAL A 142 -2.21 3.73 14.22
N THR A 143 -2.91 3.80 13.09
CA THR A 143 -4.15 4.58 12.96
C THR A 143 -5.24 4.04 13.88
N ALA A 144 -5.44 2.73 13.93
CA ALA A 144 -6.38 2.11 14.86
C ALA A 144 -6.02 2.39 16.33
N LYS A 145 -4.74 2.29 16.70
CA LYS A 145 -4.28 2.60 18.06
C LYS A 145 -4.51 4.06 18.44
N THR A 146 -4.21 4.99 17.54
CA THR A 146 -4.42 6.43 17.78
C THR A 146 -5.91 6.78 17.85
N LEU A 147 -6.76 6.17 17.04
CA LEU A 147 -8.21 6.32 17.13
C LEU A 147 -8.77 5.77 18.46
N LEU A 148 -8.32 4.59 18.88
CA LEU A 148 -8.72 4.00 20.17
C LEU A 148 -8.25 4.85 21.36
N GLN A 149 -7.03 5.39 21.32
CA GLN A 149 -6.54 6.31 22.33
C GLN A 149 -7.35 7.60 22.37
N LYS A 150 -7.64 8.21 21.21
CA LYS A 150 -8.46 9.42 21.13
C LYS A 150 -9.88 9.17 21.62
N GLN A 151 -10.45 8.02 21.32
CA GLN A 151 -11.79 7.66 21.82
C GLN A 151 -11.79 7.46 23.34
N GLY A 152 -10.76 6.83 23.91
CA GLY A 152 -10.60 6.73 25.37
C GLY A 152 -10.45 8.09 26.06
N ASP A 153 -9.65 8.99 25.48
CA ASP A 153 -9.40 10.33 26.02
C ASP A 153 -10.66 11.22 25.94
N VAL A 154 -11.41 11.12 24.85
CA VAL A 154 -12.71 11.79 24.70
C VAL A 154 -13.74 11.25 25.69
N ASP A 155 -13.78 9.94 25.93
CA ASP A 155 -14.73 9.31 26.85
C ASP A 155 -14.41 9.66 28.32
N GLU A 156 -13.13 9.82 28.68
CA GLU A 156 -12.71 10.28 30.01
C GLU A 156 -12.99 11.77 30.23
N SER A 157 -12.71 12.62 29.24
CA SER A 157 -13.02 14.05 29.27
C SER A 157 -14.52 14.30 29.39
N SER A 158 -15.33 13.59 28.58
CA SER A 158 -16.79 13.74 28.59
C SER A 158 -17.41 13.32 29.93
N LYS A 159 -16.86 12.28 30.58
CA LYS A 159 -17.32 11.85 31.92
C LYS A 159 -17.06 12.91 32.99
N LYS A 160 -15.91 13.57 32.96
CA LYS A 160 -15.57 14.65 33.90
C LYS A 160 -16.52 15.85 33.73
N GLU A 161 -16.78 16.24 32.49
CA GLU A 161 -17.69 17.35 32.18
C GLU A 161 -19.14 17.06 32.60
N ILE A 162 -19.61 15.81 32.42
CA ILE A 162 -20.94 15.37 32.88
C ILE A 162 -21.05 15.42 34.41
N GLU A 163 -20.05 14.97 35.15
CA GLU A 163 -20.05 15.03 36.62
C GLU A 163 -20.07 16.48 37.13
N GLU A 164 -19.30 17.37 36.50
CA GLU A 164 -19.26 18.80 36.86
C GLU A 164 -20.60 19.49 36.57
N LEU A 165 -21.18 19.27 35.39
CA LEU A 165 -22.51 19.76 35.03
C LEU A 165 -23.58 19.24 36.00
N LYS A 166 -23.50 17.97 36.41
CA LYS A 166 -24.45 17.37 37.36
C LYS A 166 -24.33 17.98 38.76
N SER A 167 -23.11 18.35 39.17
CA SER A 167 -22.89 19.12 40.41
C SER A 167 -23.53 20.50 40.33
N GLN A 168 -23.30 21.24 39.23
CA GLN A 168 -23.88 22.56 39.01
C GLN A 168 -25.41 22.51 38.95
N VAL A 169 -25.99 21.50 38.29
CA VAL A 169 -27.45 21.31 38.27
C VAL A 169 -28.01 21.12 39.68
N LYS A 170 -27.36 20.30 40.53
CA LYS A 170 -27.80 20.12 41.92
C LYS A 170 -27.71 21.41 42.74
N GLU A 171 -26.67 22.21 42.52
CA GLU A 171 -26.50 23.48 43.21
C GLU A 171 -27.58 24.49 42.79
N LEU A 172 -27.81 24.63 41.48
CA LEU A 172 -28.87 25.46 40.93
C LEU A 172 -30.27 25.00 41.37
N GLU A 173 -30.53 23.69 41.45
CA GLU A 173 -31.80 23.16 41.98
C GLU A 173 -31.99 23.56 43.45
N LYS A 174 -30.92 23.52 44.26
CA LYS A 174 -30.96 23.92 45.66
C LYS A 174 -31.19 25.42 45.81
N GLU A 175 -30.54 26.24 45.00
CA GLU A 175 -30.77 27.69 44.98
C GLU A 175 -32.18 28.02 44.54
N LEU A 176 -32.69 27.40 43.47
CA LEU A 176 -34.06 27.59 42.98
C LEU A 176 -35.09 27.19 44.06
N ALA A 177 -34.84 26.10 44.79
CA ALA A 177 -35.72 25.67 45.88
C ALA A 177 -35.73 26.70 47.02
N LYS A 178 -34.57 27.24 47.37
CA LYS A 178 -34.45 28.32 48.37
C LYS A 178 -35.17 29.58 47.89
N GLU A 179 -34.94 30.01 46.65
CA GLU A 179 -35.56 31.20 46.09
C GLU A 179 -37.09 31.06 45.98
N LYS A 180 -37.60 29.87 45.63
CA LYS A 180 -39.04 29.59 45.68
C LYS A 180 -39.62 29.75 47.08
N LYS A 181 -38.92 29.21 48.10
CA LYS A 181 -39.34 29.34 49.50
C LYS A 181 -39.30 30.80 49.96
N ASP A 182 -38.25 31.54 49.59
CA ASP A 182 -38.11 32.97 49.91
C ASP A 182 -39.21 33.78 49.22
N LYS A 183 -39.54 33.47 47.95
CA LYS A 183 -40.65 34.11 47.22
C LYS A 183 -42.00 33.84 47.85
N GLU A 184 -42.26 32.62 48.32
CA GLU A 184 -43.49 32.25 49.02
C GLU A 184 -43.58 32.95 50.38
N ALA A 185 -42.46 33.05 51.11
CA ALA A 185 -42.37 33.81 52.35
C ALA A 185 -42.66 35.31 52.13
N VAL A 186 -42.04 35.93 51.12
CA VAL A 186 -42.31 37.34 50.76
C VAL A 186 -43.77 37.54 50.35
N LYS A 187 -44.35 36.61 49.57
CA LYS A 187 -45.75 36.68 49.18
C LYS A 187 -46.68 36.63 50.39
N SER A 188 -46.47 35.70 51.32
CA SER A 188 -47.28 35.60 52.54
C SER A 188 -47.11 36.81 53.48
N GLN A 189 -45.89 37.36 53.58
CA GLN A 189 -45.65 38.62 54.31
C GLN A 189 -46.39 39.80 53.67
N ALA A 190 -46.37 39.93 52.33
CA ALA A 190 -47.10 40.96 51.61
C ALA A 190 -48.62 40.83 51.81
N GLU A 191 -49.17 39.60 51.75
CA GLU A 191 -50.58 39.35 52.03
C GLU A 191 -50.96 39.70 53.48
N SER A 192 -50.11 39.36 54.46
CA SER A 192 -50.30 39.73 55.86
C SER A 192 -50.27 41.24 56.07
N LEU A 193 -49.31 41.94 55.45
CA LEU A 193 -49.18 43.39 55.53
C LEU A 193 -50.39 44.08 54.90
N ASN A 194 -50.88 43.58 53.77
CA ASN A 194 -52.06 44.13 53.10
C ASN A 194 -53.32 44.04 54.00
N ARG A 195 -53.49 42.93 54.73
CA ARG A 195 -54.59 42.77 55.71
C ARG A 195 -54.50 43.77 56.86
N GLU A 196 -53.31 44.02 57.39
CA GLU A 196 -53.10 45.02 58.44
C GLU A 196 -53.34 46.45 57.92
N TYR A 197 -52.93 46.75 56.68
CA TYR A 197 -53.27 48.02 56.02
C TYR A 197 -54.78 48.20 55.86
N ASP A 198 -55.50 47.18 55.38
CA ASP A 198 -56.97 47.23 55.24
C ASP A 198 -57.64 47.47 56.61
N ARG A 199 -57.19 46.77 57.65
CA ARG A 199 -57.69 46.94 59.02
C ARG A 199 -57.44 48.35 59.55
N LEU A 200 -56.22 48.88 59.37
CA LEU A 200 -55.88 50.23 59.82
C LEU A 200 -56.66 51.30 59.05
N ALA A 201 -56.87 51.11 57.75
CA ALA A 201 -57.71 51.99 56.94
C ALA A 201 -59.17 51.98 57.42
N GLU A 202 -59.72 50.81 57.77
CA GLU A 202 -61.04 50.72 58.42
C GLU A 202 -61.09 51.44 59.77
N GLU A 203 -60.08 51.28 60.62
CA GLU A 203 -60.00 51.97 61.91
C GLU A 203 -59.92 53.50 61.74
N HIS A 204 -59.10 53.99 60.80
CA HIS A 204 -59.06 55.41 60.45
C HIS A 204 -60.40 55.91 59.90
N SER A 205 -61.09 55.15 59.05
CA SER A 205 -62.42 55.49 58.54
C SER A 205 -63.45 55.58 59.68
N LYS A 206 -63.40 54.66 60.65
CA LYS A 206 -64.25 54.69 61.85
C LYS A 206 -63.96 55.91 62.72
N LEU A 207 -62.69 56.22 62.99
CA LEU A 207 -62.27 57.39 63.76
C LEU A 207 -62.64 58.71 63.07
N GLN A 208 -62.45 58.81 61.75
CA GLN A 208 -62.80 60.01 60.98
C GLN A 208 -64.31 60.29 61.02
N LYS A 209 -65.15 59.25 60.91
CA LYS A 209 -66.61 59.36 61.11
C LYS A 209 -66.95 59.85 62.52
N GLY A 210 -66.25 59.36 63.54
CA GLY A 210 -66.40 59.83 64.92
C GLY A 210 -66.04 61.31 65.11
N VAL A 211 -64.97 61.78 64.48
CA VAL A 211 -64.54 63.19 64.54
C VAL A 211 -65.52 64.11 63.81
N THR A 212 -66.08 63.69 62.67
CA THR A 212 -67.11 64.47 61.96
C THR A 212 -68.44 64.59 62.72
N VAL A 213 -68.75 63.63 63.61
CA VAL A 213 -69.94 63.70 64.48
C VAL A 213 -69.68 64.56 65.73
N GLY A 214 -68.42 64.70 66.18
CA GLY A 214 -68.06 65.53 67.34
C GLY A 214 -67.85 67.02 67.06
N GLY A 215 -67.74 67.44 65.79
CA GLY A 215 -67.49 68.84 65.40
C GLY A 215 -68.73 69.68 65.07
N GLY A 216 -69.93 69.13 65.23
CA GLY A 216 -71.18 69.65 64.64
C GLY A 216 -72.24 70.23 65.58
N ASP A 217 -71.95 70.50 66.87
CA ASP A 217 -72.93 71.15 67.78
C ASP A 217 -72.28 72.25 68.64
N LYS A 218 -71.98 73.39 67.99
CA LYS A 218 -71.92 74.72 68.62
C LYS A 218 -72.37 75.77 67.61
N LYS A 219 -73.69 76.01 67.53
CA LYS A 219 -74.35 77.32 67.47
C LYS A 219 -75.84 77.17 67.26
#